data_AF-A0A963TRQ0-F1
#
_entry.id   AF-A0A963TRQ0-F1
#
_cell.length_a   1.000
_cell.length_b   1.000
_cell.length_c   1.000
_cell.angle_alpha   90.00
_cell.angle_beta   90.00
_cell.angle_gamma   90.00
#
_symmetry.space_group_name_H-M   'P 1'
#
loop_
_entity.id
_entity.type
_entity.pdbx_description
1 polymer ?
#
loop_
_entity_poly.entity_id
_entity_poly.type
_entity_poly.pdbx_seq_one_letter_code
_entity_poly.pdbx_strand_id
1 'polypeptide(L)'
;TVDRSKSLSAFWTDLAAHRHRLTVVTMTEFGRRVQENDSEGTDHGAASYMMVLSGAVTGGKMYGDWPGLAPADLTLGDLTVATDNRQVLSEILAARHGQNDVSAVFPTLAYQPLGLFA
;
A
#
# COMPACT_ATOMS: atom_id res chain seq x y z
N THR A 1 14.75 12.34 -15.23
CA THR A 1 13.64 11.89 -14.37
C THR A 1 14.22 11.29 -13.11
N VAL A 2 13.93 11.87 -11.94
CA VAL A 2 14.43 11.33 -10.67
C VAL A 2 13.64 10.04 -10.40
N ASP A 3 14.34 8.93 -10.23
CA ASP A 3 13.74 7.63 -9.96
C ASP A 3 13.10 7.63 -8.56
N ARG A 4 11.79 7.42 -8.48
CA ARG A 4 11.02 7.36 -7.22
C ARG A 4 11.66 6.40 -6.21
N SER A 5 12.18 5.29 -6.70
CA SER A 5 12.83 4.25 -5.88
C SER A 5 14.12 4.79 -5.27
N LYS A 6 14.90 5.56 -6.02
CA LYS A 6 16.13 6.20 -5.52
C LYS A 6 15.82 7.25 -4.47
N SER A 7 14.82 8.10 -4.70
CA SER A 7 14.41 9.12 -3.72
C SER A 7 13.90 8.49 -2.42
N LEU A 8 13.05 7.45 -2.52
CA LEU A 8 12.54 6.76 -1.35
C LEU A 8 13.64 6.00 -0.61
N SER A 9 14.59 5.39 -1.33
CA SER A 9 15.75 4.73 -0.75
C SER A 9 16.68 5.71 -0.04
N ALA A 10 16.95 6.88 -0.63
CA ALA A 10 17.76 7.93 -0.02
C ALA A 10 17.09 8.43 1.27
N PHE A 11 15.80 8.79 1.20
CA PHE A 11 15.02 9.20 2.36
C PHE A 11 15.01 8.14 3.47
N TRP A 12 14.80 6.87 3.10
CA TRP A 12 14.85 5.77 4.07
C TRP A 12 16.24 5.63 4.71
N THR A 13 17.31 5.82 3.94
CA THR A 13 18.70 5.80 4.40
C THR A 13 18.98 6.89 5.41
N ASP A 14 18.58 8.13 5.11
CA ASP A 14 18.79 9.28 6.00
C ASP A 14 18.07 9.12 7.35
N LEU A 15 16.97 8.36 7.38
CA LEU A 15 16.19 8.10 8.59
C LEU A 15 16.70 6.93 9.44
N ALA A 16 17.86 6.33 9.14
CA ALA A 16 18.35 5.09 9.76
C ALA A 16 18.20 5.03 11.29
N ALA A 17 18.62 6.08 12.02
CA ALA A 17 18.56 6.13 13.48
C ALA A 17 17.12 6.16 14.04
N HIS A 18 16.14 6.54 13.23
CA HIS A 18 14.76 6.78 13.67
C HIS A 18 13.78 5.70 13.20
N ARG A 19 14.18 4.78 12.31
CA ARG A 19 13.27 3.82 11.64
C ARG A 19 12.34 3.05 12.58
N HIS A 20 12.74 2.75 13.81
CA HIS A 20 11.93 2.06 14.82
C HIS A 20 10.76 2.92 15.36
N ARG A 21 10.86 4.25 15.26
CA ARG A 21 9.86 5.23 15.71
C ARG A 21 8.95 5.74 14.58
N LEU A 22 9.26 5.38 13.34
CA LEU A 22 8.60 5.90 12.15
C LEU A 22 7.86 4.79 11.40
N THR A 23 6.79 5.15 10.72
CA THR A 23 6.19 4.34 9.66
C THR A 23 5.98 5.24 8.45
N VAL A 24 6.60 4.90 7.32
CA VAL A 24 6.45 5.62 6.06
C VAL A 24 5.48 4.84 5.19
N VAL A 25 4.41 5.49 4.75
CA VAL A 25 3.42 4.92 3.84
C VAL A 25 3.47 5.69 2.53
N THR A 26 3.63 5.00 1.42
CA THR A 26 3.44 5.56 0.08
C THR A 26 2.21 4.93 -0.55
N MET A 27 1.28 5.77 -0.99
CA MET A 27 0.06 5.38 -1.68
C MET A 27 -0.30 6.43 -2.72
N THR A 28 -1.24 6.09 -3.59
CA THR A 28 -1.85 6.98 -4.59
C THR A 28 -3.36 6.94 -4.41
N GLU A 29 -4.04 8.02 -4.76
CA GLU A 29 -5.50 8.13 -4.67
C GLU A 29 -6.20 7.28 -5.73
N PHE A 30 -5.53 7.00 -6.84
CA PHE A 30 -6.06 6.21 -7.95
C PHE A 30 -5.03 5.21 -8.46
N GLY A 31 -5.54 4.07 -8.93
CA GLY A 31 -4.78 3.07 -9.66
C GLY A 31 -4.52 3.50 -11.10
N ARG A 32 -3.85 2.63 -11.85
CA ARG A 32 -3.64 2.77 -13.30
C ARG A 32 -4.17 1.55 -14.02
N ARG A 33 -4.76 1.76 -15.20
CA ARG A 33 -5.13 0.66 -16.09
C ARG A 33 -3.89 -0.08 -16.56
N VAL A 34 -4.02 -1.38 -16.83
CA VAL A 34 -2.93 -2.18 -17.39
C VAL A 34 -2.68 -1.81 -18.85
N GLN A 35 -3.75 -1.47 -19.58
CA GLN A 35 -3.69 -1.09 -20.98
C GLN A 35 -3.23 0.36 -21.15
N GLU A 36 -2.38 0.58 -22.17
CA GLU A 36 -1.97 1.91 -22.62
C GLU A 36 -3.14 2.66 -23.27
N ASN A 37 -3.21 3.97 -23.08
CA ASN A 37 -4.20 4.84 -23.72
C ASN A 37 -3.64 5.49 -25.01
N ASP A 38 -4.51 6.15 -25.78
CA ASP A 38 -4.14 6.75 -27.09
C ASP A 38 -3.07 7.86 -27.01
N SER A 39 -2.72 8.30 -25.80
CA SER A 39 -1.69 9.31 -25.53
C SER A 39 -0.39 8.72 -25.00
N GLU A 40 -0.14 7.41 -25.24
CA GLU A 40 1.06 6.69 -24.79
C GLU A 40 1.22 6.70 -23.25
N GLY A 41 0.09 6.78 -22.53
CA GLY A 41 0.01 6.79 -21.06
C GLY A 41 -0.92 5.70 -20.53
N THR A 42 -1.39 5.85 -19.29
CA THR A 42 -2.41 4.96 -18.71
C THR A 42 -3.50 5.75 -18.02
N ASP A 43 -4.75 5.32 -18.20
CA ASP A 43 -5.90 5.94 -17.54
C ASP A 43 -5.99 5.56 -16.06
N HIS A 44 -6.93 6.19 -15.35
CA HIS A 44 -7.24 5.82 -13.98
C HIS A 44 -7.79 4.39 -13.92
N GLY A 45 -7.27 3.60 -12.98
CA GLY A 45 -7.70 2.24 -12.71
C GLY A 45 -8.14 2.04 -11.26
N ALA A 46 -8.73 0.89 -10.99
CA ALA A 46 -9.32 0.58 -9.69
C ALA A 46 -8.27 0.30 -8.59
N ALA A 47 -7.23 -0.48 -8.89
CA ALA A 47 -6.26 -0.93 -7.90
C ALA A 47 -4.88 -0.27 -8.07
N SER A 48 -4.20 -0.10 -6.94
CA SER A 48 -2.79 0.28 -6.84
C SER A 48 -2.10 -0.58 -5.78
N TYR A 49 -0.80 -0.40 -5.61
CA TYR A 49 -0.06 -0.91 -4.47
C TYR A 49 0.22 0.19 -3.43
N MET A 50 0.36 -0.23 -2.18
CA MET A 50 0.88 0.58 -1.08
C MET A 50 2.24 0.06 -0.67
N MET A 51 3.17 0.95 -0.32
CA MET A 51 4.45 0.58 0.30
C MET A 51 4.46 1.05 1.75
N VAL A 52 4.81 0.15 2.67
CA VAL A 52 4.98 0.46 4.09
C VAL A 52 6.41 0.15 4.50
N LEU A 53 7.11 1.17 5.03
CA LEU A 53 8.47 1.04 5.54
C LEU A 53 8.48 1.41 7.02
N SER A 54 8.99 0.52 7.86
CA SER A 54 9.23 0.76 9.28
C SER A 54 10.35 -0.15 9.77
N GLY A 55 11.02 0.23 10.85
CA GLY A 55 11.89 -0.69 11.59
C GLY A 55 11.12 -1.75 12.38
N ALA A 56 9.79 -1.61 12.49
CA ALA A 56 8.92 -2.52 13.26
C ALA A 56 8.02 -3.41 12.38
N VAL A 57 8.04 -3.25 11.05
CA VAL A 57 7.23 -4.10 10.17
C VAL A 57 7.93 -5.40 9.83
N THR A 58 7.15 -6.45 9.62
CA THR A 58 7.58 -7.69 8.99
C THR A 58 7.77 -7.45 7.49
N GLY A 59 8.89 -6.81 7.14
CA GLY A 59 9.22 -6.38 5.78
C GLY A 59 9.60 -7.52 4.82
N GLY A 60 9.91 -7.16 3.57
CA GLY A 60 10.34 -8.11 2.54
C GLY A 60 9.22 -9.01 1.99
N LYS A 61 7.96 -8.63 2.20
CA LYS A 61 6.77 -9.39 1.80
C LYS A 61 5.83 -8.54 0.97
N MET A 62 5.15 -9.18 0.03
CA MET A 62 3.95 -8.65 -0.60
C MET A 62 2.74 -9.15 0.20
N TYR A 63 1.85 -8.24 0.58
CA TYR A 63 0.62 -8.55 1.29
C TYR A 63 -0.56 -8.43 0.32
N GLY A 64 -1.56 -9.30 0.51
CA GLY A 64 -2.70 -9.45 -0.39
C GLY A 64 -2.43 -10.48 -1.51
N ASP A 65 -3.52 -10.95 -2.11
CA ASP A 65 -3.47 -11.93 -3.19
C ASP A 65 -3.18 -11.21 -4.52
N TRP A 66 -1.95 -11.35 -5.03
CA TRP A 66 -1.58 -10.80 -6.33
C TRP A 66 -2.19 -11.65 -7.44
N PRO A 67 -3.19 -11.13 -8.20
CA PRO A 67 -3.89 -11.93 -9.19
C PRO A 67 -3.09 -12.09 -10.50
N GLY A 68 -2.01 -11.33 -10.69
CA GLY A 68 -1.31 -11.24 -11.97
C GLY A 68 -1.83 -10.11 -12.85
N LEU A 69 -1.34 -10.07 -14.10
CA LEU A 69 -1.71 -9.07 -15.10
C LEU A 69 -2.26 -9.71 -16.38
N ALA A 70 -2.53 -11.02 -16.37
CA ALA A 70 -3.08 -11.65 -17.56
C ALA A 70 -4.51 -11.15 -17.78
N PRO A 71 -5.01 -11.03 -19.03
CA PRO A 71 -6.34 -10.50 -19.30
C PRO A 71 -7.47 -11.21 -18.56
N ALA A 72 -7.31 -12.51 -18.25
CA ALA A 72 -8.29 -13.30 -17.51
C ALA A 72 -8.37 -12.93 -16.01
N ASP A 73 -7.34 -12.27 -15.47
CA ASP A 73 -7.22 -11.87 -14.07
C ASP A 73 -7.69 -10.42 -13.84
N LEU A 74 -8.09 -9.72 -14.91
CA LEU A 74 -8.53 -8.32 -14.88
C LEU A 74 -10.05 -8.21 -14.83
N THR A 75 -10.56 -7.28 -14.04
CA THR A 75 -11.97 -6.92 -13.99
C THR A 75 -12.20 -5.68 -14.83
N LEU A 76 -12.91 -5.80 -15.95
CA LEU A 76 -13.15 -4.70 -16.89
C LEU A 76 -11.86 -4.00 -17.39
N GLY A 77 -10.77 -4.77 -17.50
CA GLY A 77 -9.44 -4.27 -17.90
C GLY A 77 -8.62 -3.66 -16.77
N ASP A 78 -9.17 -3.59 -15.55
CA ASP A 78 -8.48 -3.09 -14.36
C ASP A 78 -7.98 -4.25 -13.48
N LEU A 79 -6.86 -4.01 -12.79
CA LEU A 79 -6.40 -4.90 -11.73
C LEU A 79 -7.45 -4.94 -10.61
N THR A 80 -7.82 -6.13 -10.15
CA THR A 80 -8.76 -6.30 -9.04
C THR A 80 -8.13 -5.82 -7.72
N VAL A 81 -8.90 -5.09 -6.92
CA VAL A 81 -8.47 -4.68 -5.57
C VAL A 81 -8.42 -5.89 -4.66
N ALA A 82 -7.22 -6.35 -4.32
CA ALA A 82 -7.00 -7.48 -3.41
C ALA A 82 -7.13 -7.09 -1.93
N THR A 83 -6.71 -5.86 -1.59
CA THR A 83 -6.66 -5.38 -0.21
C THR A 83 -7.21 -3.97 -0.13
N ASP A 84 -8.18 -3.76 0.76
CA ASP A 84 -8.65 -2.42 1.10
C ASP A 84 -7.56 -1.65 1.86
N ASN A 85 -7.19 -0.46 1.37
CA ASN A 85 -6.13 0.36 1.96
C ASN A 85 -6.37 0.69 3.45
N ARG A 86 -7.63 0.71 3.88
CA ARG A 86 -8.02 0.97 5.27
C ARG A 86 -7.58 -0.17 6.20
N GLN A 87 -7.46 -1.40 5.70
CA GLN A 87 -6.91 -2.51 6.50
C GLN A 87 -5.45 -2.21 6.89
N VAL A 88 -4.65 -1.78 5.91
CA VAL A 88 -3.24 -1.40 6.12
C VAL A 88 -3.13 -0.25 7.10
N LEU A 89 -3.91 0.82 6.90
CA LEU A 89 -3.89 2.00 7.77
C LEU A 89 -4.38 1.68 9.19
N SER A 90 -5.41 0.83 9.32
CA SER A 90 -5.94 0.41 10.63
C SER A 90 -4.89 -0.34 11.43
N GLU A 91 -4.14 -1.25 10.82
CA GLU A 91 -3.10 -2.00 11.50
C GLU A 91 -1.94 -1.09 11.93
N ILE A 92 -1.57 -0.11 11.10
CA ILE A 92 -0.59 0.92 11.48
C ILE A 92 -1.08 1.74 12.68
N LEU A 93 -2.35 2.18 12.69
CA LEU A 93 -2.93 2.94 13.80
C LEU A 93 -2.94 2.12 15.09
N ALA A 94 -3.36 0.85 15.02
CA ALA A 94 -3.35 -0.05 16.17
C ALA A 94 -1.93 -0.24 16.71
N ALA A 95 -0.97 -0.60 15.84
CA ALA A 95 0.40 -0.92 16.24
C ALA A 95 1.20 0.30 16.73
N ARG A 96 0.98 1.49 16.15
CA ARG A 96 1.81 2.67 16.41
C ARG A 96 1.21 3.65 17.41
N HIS A 97 -0.11 3.70 17.51
CA HIS A 97 -0.84 4.66 18.35
C HIS A 97 -1.69 3.99 19.43
N GLY A 98 -1.70 2.66 19.50
CA GLY A 98 -2.53 1.93 20.47
C GLY A 98 -4.03 2.08 20.21
N GLN A 99 -4.42 2.47 18.99
CA GLN A 99 -5.82 2.61 18.62
C GLN A 99 -6.43 1.23 18.35
N ASN A 100 -6.85 0.58 19.44
CA ASN A 100 -7.44 -0.76 19.38
C ASN A 100 -8.89 -0.74 18.86
N ASP A 101 -9.58 0.40 18.95
CA ASP A 101 -10.88 0.62 18.32
C ASP A 101 -10.72 1.32 16.96
N VAL A 102 -10.38 0.53 15.95
CA VAL A 102 -10.24 1.01 14.57
C VAL A 102 -11.59 1.46 13.98
N SER A 103 -12.72 1.02 14.54
CA SER A 103 -14.05 1.40 14.05
C SER A 103 -14.37 2.86 14.32
N ALA A 104 -13.76 3.47 15.34
CA ALA A 104 -13.86 4.91 15.58
C ALA A 104 -13.26 5.77 14.46
N VAL A 105 -12.31 5.22 13.68
CA VAL A 105 -11.65 5.90 12.54
C VAL A 105 -12.24 5.43 11.21
N PHE A 106 -12.52 4.13 11.08
CA PHE A 106 -13.12 3.52 9.89
C PHE A 106 -14.40 2.75 10.24
N PRO A 107 -15.54 3.45 10.43
CA PRO A 107 -16.76 2.84 10.98
C PRO A 107 -17.37 1.71 10.13
N THR A 108 -17.09 1.71 8.82
CA THR A 108 -17.63 0.74 7.87
C THR A 108 -16.65 -0.37 7.53
N LEU A 109 -15.46 -0.38 8.14
CA LEU A 109 -14.45 -1.39 7.87
C LEU A 109 -14.67 -2.60 8.77
N ALA A 110 -14.89 -3.76 8.17
CA ALA A 110 -14.70 -5.04 8.84
C ALA A 110 -13.19 -5.32 8.93
N TYR A 111 -12.55 -4.86 10.01
CA TYR A 111 -11.09 -4.95 10.15
C TYR A 111 -10.61 -6.40 10.24
N GLN A 112 -9.57 -6.71 9.47
CA GLN A 112 -8.86 -7.99 9.42
C GLN A 112 -7.36 -7.68 9.36
N PRO A 113 -6.57 -8.05 10.39
CA PRO A 113 -5.14 -7.77 10.42
C PRO A 113 -4.41 -8.55 9.31
N LEU A 114 -3.50 -7.88 8.63
CA LEU A 114 -2.66 -8.43 7.56
C LEU A 114 -1.34 -9.01 8.11
N GLY A 115 -0.97 -8.65 9.35
CA GLY A 115 0.29 -9.08 9.97
C GLY A 115 1.49 -8.25 9.52
N LEU A 116 1.27 -6.97 9.24
CA LEU A 116 2.29 -5.99 8.90
C LEU A 116 3.30 -5.80 10.02
N PHE A 117 2.88 -5.87 11.28
CA PHE A 117 3.74 -5.73 12.46
C PHE A 117 3.86 -7.06 13.20
N ALA A 118 5.05 -7.30 13.78
CA ALA A 118 5.33 -8.47 14.62
C ALA A 118 5.01 -8.20 16.09
#